data_AF-A0A0N0JSM7-F1
#
_entry.id   AF-A0A0N0JSM7-F1
#
_cell.length_a   1.000
_cell.length_b   1.000
_cell.length_c   1.000
_cell.angle_alpha   90.00
_cell.angle_beta   90.00
_cell.angle_gamma   90.00
#
_symmetry.space_group_name_H-M   'P 1'
#
loop_
_entity.id
_entity.type
_entity.pdbx_description
1 polymer ?
#
loop_
_entity_poly.entity_id
_entity_poly.type
_entity_poly.pdbx_seq_one_letter_code
_entity_poly.pdbx_strand_id
1 'polypeptide(L)'
;MQLPVNPESDYDRRLYQVLYKFTKDVAVKVNQIADGRFAGFDLSATAAPTTGTWFRGDQVKNSAPSVLGTAGSRYVIVGWICVTGGQPGTWAEMRTLTGT
;
A
#
# COMPACT_ATOMS: atom_id res chain seq x y z
N MET A 1 -1.94 -8.84 25.29
CA MET A 1 -0.52 -8.84 25.71
C MET A 1 -0.29 -7.58 26.52
N GLN A 2 -0.02 -7.71 27.82
CA GLN A 2 0.22 -6.54 28.68
C GLN A 2 1.73 -6.31 28.75
N LEU A 3 2.18 -5.14 28.28
CA LEU A 3 3.58 -4.75 28.33
C LEU A 3 3.98 -4.42 29.78
N PRO A 4 5.29 -4.47 30.13
CA PRO A 4 5.77 -4.14 31.47
C PRO A 4 5.32 -2.74 31.87
N VAL A 5 4.60 -2.62 32.99
CA VAL A 5 3.99 -1.35 33.42
C VAL A 5 4.92 -0.49 34.29
N ASN A 6 6.01 -1.06 34.81
CA ASN A 6 6.96 -0.42 35.71
C ASN A 6 8.42 -0.68 35.26
N PRO A 7 8.94 0.03 34.26
CA PRO A 7 10.32 -0.14 33.82
C PRO A 7 11.31 0.44 34.84
N GLU A 8 12.19 -0.40 35.38
CA GLU A 8 13.15 -0.04 36.43
C GLU A 8 14.45 0.55 35.83
N SER A 9 14.84 0.11 34.63
CA SER A 9 16.01 0.60 33.89
C SER A 9 15.64 1.55 32.75
N ASP A 10 16.56 2.44 32.37
CA ASP A 10 16.42 3.27 31.16
C ASP A 10 16.33 2.43 29.88
N TYR A 11 16.96 1.25 29.87
CA TYR A 11 16.80 0.28 28.80
C TYR A 11 15.35 -0.19 28.71
N ASP A 12 14.73 -0.55 29.84
CA ASP A 12 13.35 -1.05 29.88
C ASP A 12 12.34 0.01 29.43
N ARG A 13 12.58 1.28 29.80
CA ARG A 13 11.76 2.41 29.35
C ARG A 13 11.81 2.56 27.83
N ARG A 14 13.01 2.52 27.25
CA ARG A 14 13.20 2.61 25.80
C ARG A 14 12.59 1.40 25.09
N LEU A 15 12.81 0.20 25.60
CA LEU A 15 12.25 -1.02 25.06
C LEU A 15 10.71 -0.97 25.05
N TYR A 16 10.09 -0.56 26.17
CA TYR A 16 8.65 -0.38 26.27
C TYR A 16 8.13 0.61 25.20
N GLN A 17 8.78 1.77 25.06
CA GLN A 17 8.38 2.79 24.07
C GLN A 17 8.45 2.24 22.64
N VAL A 18 9.52 1.53 22.30
CA VAL A 18 9.70 0.92 20.97
C VAL A 18 8.65 -0.15 20.71
N LEU A 19 8.43 -1.07 21.66
CA LEU A 19 7.45 -2.15 21.51
C LEU A 19 6.01 -1.60 21.41
N TYR A 20 5.67 -0.62 22.25
CA TYR A 20 4.37 0.04 22.20
C TYR A 20 4.15 0.72 20.85
N LYS A 21 5.12 1.52 20.39
CA LYS A 21 5.06 2.20 19.09
C LYS A 21 4.91 1.19 17.95
N PHE A 22 5.77 0.18 17.91
CA PHE A 22 5.73 -0.86 16.87
C PHE A 22 4.38 -1.57 16.83
N THR A 23 3.89 -2.04 17.98
CA THR A 23 2.62 -2.77 18.07
C THR A 23 1.44 -1.89 17.66
N LYS A 24 1.45 -0.61 18.06
CA LYS A 24 0.44 0.35 17.67
C LYS A 24 0.45 0.63 16.17
N ASP A 25 1.63 0.84 15.59
CA ASP A 25 1.78 1.10 14.15
C ASP A 25 1.31 -0.12 13.32
N VAL A 26 1.62 -1.34 13.77
CA VAL A 26 1.13 -2.59 13.16
C VAL A 26 -0.40 -2.69 13.27
N ALA A 27 -0.97 -2.47 14.46
CA ALA A 27 -2.42 -2.53 14.66
C ALA A 27 -3.17 -1.53 13.77
N VAL A 28 -2.65 -0.31 13.63
CA VAL A 28 -3.24 0.70 12.72
C VAL A 28 -3.24 0.21 11.28
N LYS A 29 -2.13 -0.34 10.78
CA LYS A 29 -2.08 -0.88 9.41
C LYS A 29 -3.04 -2.04 9.19
N VAL A 30 -3.08 -3.00 10.12
CA VAL A 30 -3.98 -4.15 10.02
C VAL A 30 -5.43 -3.69 9.98
N ASN A 31 -5.81 -2.74 10.83
CA ASN A 31 -7.17 -2.19 10.82
C ASN A 31 -7.48 -1.46 9.51
N GLN A 32 -6.53 -0.68 8.96
CA GLN A 32 -6.72 -0.03 7.67
C GLN A 32 -6.91 -1.02 6.53
N ILE A 33 -6.15 -2.12 6.52
CA ILE A 33 -6.31 -3.20 5.53
C ILE A 33 -7.68 -3.88 5.70
N ALA A 34 -8.07 -4.18 6.94
CA ALA A 34 -9.35 -4.82 7.24
C ALA A 34 -10.55 -3.96 6.81
N ASP A 35 -10.47 -2.64 7.01
CA ASP A 35 -11.47 -1.67 6.55
C ASP A 35 -11.47 -1.47 5.03
N GLY A 36 -10.53 -2.09 4.29
CA GLY A 36 -10.36 -1.88 2.85
C GLY A 36 -9.83 -0.48 2.49
N ARG A 37 -9.23 0.23 3.46
CA ARG A 37 -8.69 1.57 3.23
C ARG A 37 -7.42 1.51 2.40
N PHE A 38 -7.35 2.40 1.42
CA PHE A 38 -6.18 2.57 0.57
C PHE A 38 -4.89 2.84 1.36
N ALA A 39 -4.98 3.59 2.47
CA ALA A 39 -3.86 3.91 3.34
C ALA A 39 -3.14 2.68 3.94
N GLY A 40 -3.80 1.51 3.95
CA GLY A 40 -3.19 0.26 4.40
C GLY A 40 -2.17 -0.32 3.40
N PHE A 41 -2.13 0.17 2.15
CA PHE A 41 -1.21 -0.30 1.11
C PHE A 41 -0.01 0.63 0.95
N ASP A 42 1.20 0.10 1.20
CA ASP A 42 2.45 0.86 1.03
C ASP A 42 2.78 1.16 -0.42
N LEU A 43 2.46 0.20 -1.31
CA LEU A 43 2.74 0.32 -2.74
C LEU A 43 1.59 1.04 -3.44
N SER A 44 1.61 2.37 -3.32
CA SER A 44 0.69 3.26 -4.00
C SER A 44 1.39 4.42 -4.69
N ALA A 45 0.88 4.78 -5.87
CA ALA A 45 1.40 5.89 -6.66
C ALA A 45 0.30 6.48 -7.55
N THR A 46 0.56 7.66 -8.11
CA THR A 46 -0.33 8.31 -9.10
C THR A 46 -0.01 7.87 -10.54
N ALA A 47 1.06 7.10 -10.75
CA ALA A 47 1.48 6.55 -12.04
C ALA A 47 2.24 5.23 -11.85
N ALA A 48 2.43 4.48 -12.94
CA ALA A 48 3.29 3.29 -12.94
C ALA A 48 4.73 3.63 -12.53
N PRO A 49 5.43 2.75 -11.78
CA PRO A 49 6.82 2.97 -11.40
C PRO A 49 7.76 3.19 -12.60
N THR A 50 8.61 4.22 -12.48
CA THR A 50 9.68 4.53 -13.44
C THR A 50 11.07 4.19 -12.90
N THR A 51 11.17 3.81 -11.63
CA THR A 51 12.41 3.45 -10.93
C THR A 51 12.17 2.27 -9.97
N GLY A 52 13.24 1.72 -9.40
CA GLY A 52 13.18 0.57 -8.48
C GLY A 52 13.34 -0.77 -9.19
N THR A 53 13.56 -1.84 -8.44
CA THR A 53 13.61 -3.22 -8.97
C THR A 53 12.28 -3.89 -8.69
N TRP A 54 11.67 -4.45 -9.74
CA TRP A 54 10.34 -5.05 -9.67
C TRP A 54 10.32 -6.40 -10.35
N PHE A 55 9.50 -7.30 -9.84
CA PHE A 55 9.31 -8.63 -10.36
C PHE A 55 7.95 -8.75 -11.05
N ARG A 56 7.85 -9.68 -12.01
CA ARG A 56 6.57 -9.97 -12.67
C ARG A 56 5.53 -10.34 -11.61
N GLY A 57 4.37 -9.69 -11.67
CA GLY A 57 3.26 -9.88 -10.74
C GLY A 57 3.18 -8.84 -9.64
N ASP A 58 4.23 -8.05 -9.41
CA ASP A 58 4.17 -6.92 -8.47
C ASP A 58 3.09 -5.92 -8.89
N GLN A 59 2.40 -5.36 -7.90
CA GLN A 59 1.31 -4.42 -8.12
C GLN A 59 1.54 -3.11 -7.38
N VAL A 60 1.13 -2.02 -8.02
CA VAL A 60 1.08 -0.69 -7.42
C VAL A 60 -0.35 -0.17 -7.55
N LYS A 61 -0.95 0.23 -6.44
CA LYS A 61 -2.31 0.76 -6.41
C LYS A 61 -2.33 2.23 -6.89
N ASN A 62 -3.34 2.61 -7.67
CA ASN A 62 -3.51 4.00 -8.09
C ASN A 62 -4.09 4.83 -6.93
N SER A 63 -3.32 5.80 -6.43
CA SER A 63 -3.73 6.68 -5.32
C SER A 63 -4.61 7.86 -5.74
N ALA A 64 -4.77 8.10 -7.05
CA ALA A 64 -5.62 9.13 -7.60
C ALA A 64 -6.47 8.59 -8.76
N PRO A 65 -7.40 7.65 -8.50
CA PRO A 65 -8.26 7.10 -9.54
C PRO A 65 -9.20 8.17 -10.10
N SER A 66 -9.31 8.21 -11.43
CA SER A 66 -10.27 9.04 -12.16
C SER A 66 -10.99 8.23 -13.22
N VAL A 67 -12.19 8.67 -13.60
CA VAL A 67 -12.95 8.07 -14.69
C VAL A 67 -12.38 8.57 -16.01
N LEU A 68 -11.96 7.64 -16.85
CA LEU A 68 -11.38 7.87 -18.16
C LEU A 68 -12.27 7.25 -19.24
N GLY A 69 -12.00 7.57 -20.51
CA GLY A 69 -12.75 7.05 -21.66
C GLY A 69 -13.98 7.88 -22.03
N THR A 70 -14.69 7.42 -23.05
CA THR A 70 -15.93 8.06 -23.54
C THR A 70 -17.16 7.33 -23.02
N ALA A 71 -18.34 7.96 -23.14
CA ALA A 71 -19.61 7.32 -22.80
C ALA A 71 -19.74 5.95 -23.50
N GLY A 72 -20.16 4.93 -22.76
CA GLY A 72 -20.22 3.54 -23.23
C GLY A 72 -18.88 2.79 -23.22
N SER A 73 -17.76 3.45 -22.89
CA SER A 73 -16.43 2.81 -22.73
C SER A 73 -15.64 3.34 -21.53
N ARG A 74 -16.32 3.95 -20.55
CA ARG A 74 -15.64 4.52 -19.38
C ARG A 74 -15.00 3.44 -18.51
N TYR A 75 -13.84 3.77 -17.95
CA TYR A 75 -13.07 2.91 -17.06
C TYR A 75 -12.32 3.71 -16.00
N VAL A 76 -11.90 3.03 -14.94
CA VAL A 76 -10.99 3.54 -13.91
C VAL A 76 -9.74 2.69 -13.90
N ILE A 77 -8.57 3.33 -13.81
CA ILE A 77 -7.30 2.65 -13.56
C ILE A 77 -7.18 2.46 -12.05
N VAL A 78 -7.29 1.23 -11.56
CA VAL A 78 -7.19 0.91 -10.13
C VAL A 78 -5.74 0.66 -9.68
N GLY A 79 -4.82 0.54 -10.63
CA GLY A 79 -3.39 0.38 -10.39
C GLY A 79 -2.66 -0.15 -11.61
N TRP A 80 -1.43 -0.60 -11.39
CA TRP A 80 -0.57 -1.19 -12.41
C TRP A 80 -0.02 -2.52 -11.94
N ILE A 81 0.19 -3.44 -12.87
CA ILE A 81 0.84 -4.73 -12.65
C ILE A 81 2.10 -4.85 -13.49
N CYS A 82 3.19 -5.31 -12.88
CA CYS A 82 4.45 -5.56 -13.58
C CYS A 82 4.29 -6.84 -14.42
N VAL A 83 4.27 -6.73 -15.74
CA VAL A 83 4.13 -7.87 -16.66
C VAL A 83 5.49 -8.47 -17.05
N THR A 84 6.55 -7.68 -16.95
CA THR A 84 7.95 -8.11 -17.16
C THR A 84 8.81 -7.45 -16.09
N GLY A 85 9.49 -8.25 -15.26
CA GLY A 85 10.36 -7.72 -14.21
C GLY A 85 11.57 -6.94 -14.75
N GLY A 86 12.14 -6.07 -13.94
CA GLY A 86 13.31 -5.28 -14.29
C GLY A 86 13.48 -4.02 -13.43
N GLN A 87 14.27 -3.06 -13.94
CA GLN A 87 14.47 -1.75 -13.34
C GLN A 87 13.99 -0.65 -14.29
N PRO A 88 12.69 -0.28 -14.30
CA PRO A 88 11.61 -0.66 -13.36
C PRO A 88 10.73 -1.84 -13.80
N GLY A 89 11.08 -2.52 -14.90
CA GLY A 89 10.19 -3.51 -15.53
C GLY A 89 9.16 -2.87 -16.47
N THR A 90 8.28 -3.69 -17.03
CA THR A 90 7.19 -3.25 -17.92
C THR A 90 5.87 -3.34 -17.19
N TRP A 91 5.08 -2.26 -17.21
CA TRP A 91 3.86 -2.12 -16.43
C TRP A 91 2.62 -2.06 -17.33
N ALA A 92 1.57 -2.76 -16.93
CA ALA A 92 0.25 -2.71 -17.57
C ALA A 92 -0.78 -2.07 -16.62
N GLU A 93 -1.70 -1.30 -17.17
CA GLU A 93 -2.81 -0.72 -16.41
C GLU A 93 -3.85 -1.79 -16.05
N MET A 94 -4.21 -1.84 -14.77
CA MET A 94 -5.35 -2.62 -14.30
C MET A 94 -6.61 -1.75 -14.42
N ARG A 95 -7.42 -1.99 -15.44
CA ARG A 95 -8.64 -1.22 -15.74
C ARG A 95 -9.89 -1.93 -15.23
N THR A 96 -10.76 -1.18 -14.58
CA THR A 96 -12.12 -1.61 -14.23
C THR A 96 -13.11 -0.81 -15.07
N LEU A 97 -13.93 -1.50 -15.88
CA LEU A 97 -14.96 -0.85 -16.68
C LEU A 97 -16.07 -0.32 -15.77
N THR A 98 -16.50 0.93 -16.00
CA THR A 98 -17.60 1.56 -15.24
C THR A 98 -18.90 1.66 -16.04
N GLY A 99 -18.86 1.35 -17.33
CA GLY A 99 -20.04 0.98 -18.14
C GLY A 99 -21.04 2.08 -18.49
N THR A 100 -20.86 3.32 -18.01
CA THR A 100 -21.73 4.47 -18.33
C THR A 100 -20.96 5.50 -19.11
#